data_AF-A0AA40FFY0-F1
#
_entry.id   AF-A0AA40FFY0-F1
#
_cell.length_a   1.000
_cell.length_b   1.000
_cell.length_c   1.000
_cell.angle_alpha   90.00
_cell.angle_beta   90.00
_cell.angle_gamma   90.00
#
_symmetry.space_group_name_H-M   'P 1'
#
loop_
_entity.id
_entity.type
_entity.pdbx_description
1 polymer ?
#
loop_
_entity_poly.entity_id
_entity_poly.type
_entity_poly.pdbx_seq_one_letter_code
_entity_poly.pdbx_strand_id
1 'polypeptide(L)'
;MPKPDYKEREQFSYENISERLHAKHWAHFPKHIDPTVSKLRPSRPCKVCRKNKKCSETTWECKRCKVPLHVPVCFEQYHTIEDY
;
A
#
# COMPACT_ATOMS: atom_id res chain seq x y z
N MET A 1 18.96 36.20 39.64
CA MET A 1 19.47 34.89 39.21
C MET A 1 19.59 34.90 37.69
N PRO A 2 20.75 34.59 37.11
CA PRO A 2 20.90 34.53 35.65
C PRO A 2 20.16 33.30 35.11
N LYS A 3 19.44 33.48 33.99
CA LYS A 3 18.69 32.39 33.33
C LYS A 3 19.68 31.42 32.67
N PRO A 4 19.39 30.10 32.67
CA PRO A 4 20.23 29.15 31.97
C PRO A 4 20.19 29.41 30.46
N ASP A 5 21.36 29.45 29.85
CA ASP A 5 21.57 29.52 28.41
C ASP A 5 21.19 28.17 27.81
N TYR A 6 19.95 28.06 27.32
CA TYR A 6 19.53 26.90 26.55
C TYR A 6 20.00 27.12 25.11
N LYS A 7 20.85 26.22 24.61
CA LYS A 7 21.20 26.18 23.19
C LYS A 7 19.90 26.04 22.39
N GLU A 8 19.64 26.95 21.46
CA GLU A 8 18.52 26.82 20.53
C GLU A 8 18.63 25.47 19.82
N ARG A 9 17.52 24.73 19.80
CA ARG A 9 17.42 23.45 19.09
C ARG A 9 17.83 23.70 17.64
N GLU A 10 18.92 23.08 17.21
CA GLU A 10 19.41 23.15 15.84
C GLU A 10 18.23 22.95 14.88
N GLN A 11 18.07 23.89 13.95
CA GLN A 11 17.10 23.80 12.87
C GLN A 11 17.45 22.55 12.06
N PHE A 12 16.70 21.47 12.31
CA PHE A 12 16.75 20.24 11.53
C PHE A 12 16.58 20.62 10.06
N SER A 13 17.65 20.49 9.28
CA SER A 13 17.64 20.83 7.88
C SER A 13 16.58 19.99 7.17
N TYR A 14 15.85 20.64 6.25
CA TYR A 14 14.71 20.07 5.53
C TYR A 14 15.05 18.81 4.71
N GLU A 15 16.33 18.47 4.60
CA GLU A 15 16.88 17.25 4.00
C GLU A 15 16.46 15.97 4.77
N ASN A 16 16.09 16.08 6.05
CA ASN A 16 15.66 14.94 6.89
C ASN A 16 14.14 14.90 7.15
N ILE A 17 13.31 15.51 6.31
CA ILE A 17 11.84 15.42 6.39
C ILE A 17 11.27 14.35 5.42
N SER A 18 12.13 13.76 4.58
CA SER A 18 11.67 13.02 3.40
C SER A 18 11.35 11.53 3.61
N GLU A 19 11.78 10.89 4.69
CA GLU A 19 11.55 9.44 4.84
C GLU A 19 10.05 9.09 4.98
N ARG A 20 9.29 9.92 5.71
CA ARG A 20 7.83 9.73 5.84
C ARG A 20 7.08 9.95 4.53
N LEU A 21 7.58 10.84 3.66
CA LEU A 21 7.04 11.05 2.32
C LEU A 21 7.44 9.92 1.37
N HIS A 22 8.63 9.36 1.52
CA HIS A 22 9.09 8.21 0.74
C HIS A 22 8.20 6.99 0.97
N ALA A 23 7.73 6.72 2.20
CA ALA A 23 6.83 5.60 2.47
C ALA A 23 5.57 5.58 1.57
N LYS A 24 5.04 6.74 1.15
CA LYS A 24 3.90 6.81 0.21
C LYS A 24 4.22 6.21 -1.17
N HIS A 25 5.49 6.29 -1.59
CA HIS A 25 5.99 5.75 -2.85
C HIS A 25 6.40 4.28 -2.76
N TRP A 26 6.27 3.62 -1.60
CA TRP A 26 6.61 2.21 -1.42
C TRP A 26 5.41 1.41 -0.93
N ALA A 27 4.54 2.02 -0.14
CA ALA A 27 3.43 1.32 0.48
C ALA A 27 2.35 0.93 -0.53
N HIS A 28 2.14 -0.38 -0.65
CA HIS A 28 1.00 -0.96 -1.34
C HIS A 28 -0.15 -1.08 -0.35
N PHE A 29 -1.29 -0.45 -0.65
CA PHE A 29 -2.49 -0.53 0.20
C PHE A 29 -3.62 -1.24 -0.54
N PRO A 30 -4.30 -2.21 0.11
CA PRO A 30 -5.55 -2.74 -0.42
C PRO A 30 -6.63 -1.67 -0.44
N LYS A 31 -7.44 -1.65 -1.49
CA LYS A 31 -8.70 -0.91 -1.56
C LYS A 31 -9.78 -1.78 -2.21
N HIS A 32 -11.04 -1.42 -2.03
CA HIS A 32 -12.10 -2.02 -2.83
C HIS A 32 -12.01 -1.56 -4.28
N ILE A 33 -12.44 -2.44 -5.20
CA ILE A 33 -12.57 -2.09 -6.61
C ILE A 33 -13.70 -1.08 -6.75
N ASP A 34 -13.44 -0.01 -7.51
CA ASP A 34 -14.39 1.07 -7.72
C ASP A 34 -15.66 0.54 -8.43
N PRO A 35 -16.86 0.95 -7.99
CA PRO A 35 -18.12 0.53 -8.61
C PRO A 35 -18.18 0.87 -10.10
N THR A 36 -18.84 0.01 -10.88
CA THR A 36 -19.18 0.29 -12.29
C THR A 36 -20.66 0.57 -12.44
N VAL A 37 -21.06 1.20 -13.55
CA VAL A 37 -22.48 1.48 -13.87
C VAL A 37 -23.35 0.20 -13.78
N SER A 38 -22.76 -0.96 -14.08
CA SER A 38 -23.43 -2.25 -14.05
C SER A 38 -23.38 -2.97 -12.70
N LYS A 39 -22.40 -2.70 -11.83
CA LYS A 39 -22.21 -3.41 -10.57
C LYS A 39 -21.70 -2.49 -9.46
N LEU A 40 -22.45 -2.41 -8.37
CA LEU A 40 -22.08 -1.64 -7.18
C LEU A 40 -20.82 -2.19 -6.49
N ARG A 41 -20.63 -3.52 -6.53
CA ARG A 41 -19.50 -4.22 -5.91
C ARG A 41 -18.88 -5.19 -6.91
N PRO A 42 -18.02 -4.72 -7.81
CA PRO A 42 -17.41 -5.59 -8.80
C PRO A 42 -16.42 -6.56 -8.14
N SER A 43 -16.45 -7.81 -8.59
CA SER A 43 -15.48 -8.85 -8.29
C SER A 43 -14.62 -9.12 -9.52
N ARG A 44 -13.32 -9.34 -9.32
CA ARG A 44 -12.36 -9.70 -10.38
C ARG A 44 -11.55 -10.93 -9.95
N PRO A 45 -11.08 -11.77 -10.88
CA PRO A 45 -10.29 -12.95 -10.53
C PRO A 45 -8.95 -12.54 -9.90
N CYS A 46 -8.62 -13.12 -8.75
CA CYS A 46 -7.36 -12.84 -8.08
C CYS A 46 -6.18 -13.36 -8.91
N LYS A 47 -5.18 -12.50 -9.15
CA LYS A 47 -3.99 -12.84 -9.96
C LYS A 47 -3.22 -14.02 -9.35
N VAL A 48 -3.09 -14.03 -8.03
CA VAL A 48 -2.35 -15.05 -7.28
C VAL A 48 -3.06 -16.40 -7.35
N CYS A 49 -4.34 -16.42 -6.99
CA CYS A 49 -5.13 -17.64 -7.06
C CYS A 49 -5.19 -18.20 -8.48
N ARG A 50 -5.26 -17.35 -9.51
CA ARG A 50 -5.26 -17.79 -10.91
C ARG A 50 -3.96 -18.51 -11.30
N LYS A 51 -2.79 -18.04 -10.84
CA LYS A 51 -1.51 -18.75 -11.04
C LYS A 51 -1.53 -20.12 -10.35
N ASN A 52 -2.15 -20.19 -9.18
CA ASN A 52 -2.33 -21.43 -8.41
C ASN A 52 -3.51 -22.31 -8.90
N LYS A 53 -4.04 -22.07 -10.10
CA LYS A 53 -5.19 -22.78 -10.71
C LYS A 53 -6.48 -22.75 -9.86
N LYS A 54 -6.60 -21.79 -8.95
CA LYS A 54 -7.81 -21.53 -8.15
C LYS A 54 -8.64 -20.45 -8.83
N CYS A 55 -9.88 -20.76 -9.20
CA CYS A 55 -10.83 -19.79 -9.77
C CYS A 55 -11.56 -19.05 -8.65
N SER A 56 -10.87 -18.16 -7.94
CA SER A 56 -11.44 -17.35 -6.87
C SER A 56 -11.45 -15.88 -7.23
N GLU A 57 -12.59 -15.22 -7.04
CA GLU A 57 -12.74 -13.79 -7.25
C GLU A 57 -12.52 -12.99 -5.96
N THR A 58 -12.14 -11.73 -6.11
CA THR A 58 -11.93 -10.77 -5.02
C THR A 58 -12.56 -9.43 -5.38
N THR A 59 -13.07 -8.73 -4.37
CA THR A 59 -13.54 -7.35 -4.46
C THR A 59 -12.46 -6.33 -4.07
N TRP A 60 -11.26 -6.83 -3.76
CA TRP A 60 -10.11 -6.04 -3.35
C TRP A 60 -9.06 -5.94 -4.46
N GLU A 61 -8.46 -4.76 -4.58
CA GLU A 61 -7.32 -4.51 -5.46
C GLU A 61 -6.24 -3.70 -4.74
N CYS A 62 -4.99 -3.83 -5.18
CA CYS A 62 -3.93 -2.95 -4.72
C CYS A 62 -4.13 -1.55 -5.32
N LYS A 63 -4.23 -0.51 -4.49
CA LYS A 63 -4.44 0.88 -4.94
C LYS A 63 -3.36 1.35 -5.91
N ARG A 64 -2.13 0.87 -5.74
CA ARG A 64 -0.98 1.24 -6.57
C ARG A 64 -0.85 0.39 -7.84
N CYS A 65 -0.93 -0.94 -7.71
CA CYS A 65 -0.76 -1.86 -8.84
C CYS A 65 -2.04 -2.02 -9.67
N LYS A 66 -3.21 -1.68 -9.12
CA LYS A 66 -4.54 -1.94 -9.70
C LYS A 66 -4.76 -3.43 -10.04
N VAL A 67 -4.11 -4.30 -9.27
CA VAL A 67 -4.19 -5.76 -9.43
C VAL A 67 -5.17 -6.31 -8.39
N PRO A 68 -6.15 -7.13 -8.81
CA PRO A 68 -7.05 -7.81 -7.90
C PRO A 68 -6.32 -8.91 -7.12
N LEU A 69 -6.32 -8.78 -5.79
CA LEU A 69 -5.65 -9.67 -4.85
C LEU A 69 -6.55 -9.95 -3.64
N HIS A 70 -6.46 -11.14 -3.05
CA HIS A 70 -7.10 -11.43 -1.76
C HIS A 70 -6.26 -10.87 -0.60
N VAL A 71 -6.92 -10.26 0.37
CA VAL A 71 -6.31 -9.79 1.62
C VAL A 71 -6.52 -10.85 2.72
N PRO A 72 -5.53 -11.17 3.58
CA PRO A 72 -4.16 -10.64 3.58
C PRO A 72 -3.17 -11.45 2.73
N VAL A 73 -3.39 -12.77 2.58
CA VAL A 73 -2.36 -13.72 2.11
C VAL A 73 -1.86 -13.45 0.70
N CYS A 74 -2.76 -13.29 -0.28
CA CYS A 74 -2.35 -13.07 -1.66
C CYS A 74 -1.73 -11.68 -1.86
N PHE A 75 -2.16 -10.70 -1.05
CA PHE A 75 -1.60 -9.36 -1.06
C PHE A 75 -0.14 -9.36 -0.60
N GLU A 76 0.15 -10.05 0.49
CA GLU A 76 1.51 -10.24 0.99
C GLU A 76 2.37 -10.97 -0.04
N GLN A 77 1.95 -12.17 -0.47
CA GLN A 77 2.72 -12.96 -1.44
C GLN A 77 3.06 -12.20 -2.73
N TYR A 78 2.13 -11.41 -3.25
CA TYR A 78 2.34 -10.65 -4.47
C TYR A 78 3.32 -9.49 -4.30
N HIS A 79 3.47 -8.95 -3.09
CA HIS A 79 4.33 -7.80 -2.80
C HIS A 79 5.65 -8.16 -2.14
N THR A 80 5.78 -9.35 -1.53
CA THR A 80 6.99 -9.80 -0.84
C THR A 80 7.84 -10.77 -1.65
N ILE A 81 7.25 -11.55 -2.55
CA ILE A 81 7.97 -12.54 -3.34
C ILE A 81 8.44 -11.86 -4.64
N GLU A 82 9.75 -11.75 -4.82
CA GLU A 82 10.33 -11.40 -6.13
C GLU A 82 9.93 -12.51 -7.12
N ASP A 83 9.30 -12.13 -8.25
CA ASP A 83 8.87 -13.02 -9.34
C ASP A 83 7.55 -13.82 -9.15
N TYR A 84 6.46 -13.10 -8.84
CA TYR A 84 5.07 -13.62 -8.89
C TYR A 84 4.45 -13.62 -10.29
#